data_AF-A0A0B3SJ42-F1
#
_entry.id   AF-A0A0B3SJ42-F1
#
_cell.length_a   1.000
_cell.length_b   1.000
_cell.length_c   1.000
_cell.angle_alpha   90.00
_cell.angle_beta   90.00
_cell.angle_gamma   90.00
#
_symmetry.space_group_name_H-M   'P 1'
#
loop_
_entity.id
_entity.type
_entity.pdbx_description
1 polymer ?
#
loop_
_entity_poly.entity_id
_entity_poly.type
_entity_poly.pdbx_seq_one_letter_code
_entity_poly.pdbx_strand_id
1 'polypeptide(L)' 'MLTPRELFNAQGFPPDYVIEGIWREADGDWTFEPFTKSVQVSCCGNSVCPDLAAALARANCAHLAEQEVAA' A
#
# COMPACT_ATOMS: atom_id res chain seq x y z
N MET A 1 11.90 0.19 -19.25
CA MET A 1 11.37 0.69 -17.96
C MET A 1 10.66 -0.45 -17.28
N LEU A 2 10.88 -0.61 -15.97
CA LEU A 2 10.12 -1.58 -15.18
C LEU A 2 8.62 -1.28 -15.25
N THR A 3 7.81 -2.32 -15.20
CA THR A 3 6.36 -2.23 -15.09
C THR A 3 5.96 -1.68 -13.71
N PRO A 4 4.75 -1.11 -13.55
CA PRO A 4 4.27 -0.67 -12.24
C PRO A 4 4.38 -1.77 -11.18
N ARG A 5 3.98 -3.00 -11.51
CA ARG A 5 4.09 -4.14 -10.58
C ARG A 5 5.53 -4.42 -10.15
N GLU A 6 6.48 -4.40 -11.09
CA GLU A 6 7.90 -4.59 -10.76
C GLU A 6 8.43 -3.47 -9.85
N LEU A 7 7.99 -2.23 -10.03
CA LEU A 7 8.39 -1.11 -9.17
C LEU A 7 7.85 -1.27 -7.74
N PHE A 8 6.58 -1.64 -7.56
CA PHE A 8 6.00 -1.89 -6.24
C PHE A 8 6.66 -3.08 -5.53
N ASN A 9 6.88 -4.19 -6.26
CA ASN A 9 7.57 -5.35 -5.70
C ASN A 9 9.01 -5.00 -5.27
N ALA A 10 9.73 -4.20 -6.06
CA ALA A 10 11.08 -3.76 -5.71
C ALA A 10 11.11 -2.86 -4.45
N GLN A 11 10.01 -2.19 -4.14
CA GLN A 11 9.85 -1.43 -2.89
C GLN A 11 9.39 -2.29 -1.69
N GLY A 12 9.15 -3.59 -1.89
CA GLY A 12 8.71 -4.49 -0.82
C GLY A 12 7.19 -4.54 -0.62
N PHE A 13 6.40 -4.03 -1.57
CA PHE A 13 4.94 -4.23 -1.50
C PHE A 13 4.58 -5.69 -1.81
N PRO A 14 3.58 -6.25 -1.12
CA PRO A 14 3.05 -7.58 -1.42
C PRO A 14 2.55 -7.70 -2.87
N PRO A 15 2.63 -8.91 -3.47
CA PRO A 15 2.21 -9.13 -4.86
C PRO A 15 0.71 -8.89 -5.08
N ASP A 16 -0.10 -9.03 -4.04
CA ASP A 16 -1.54 -8.80 -4.00
C ASP A 16 -1.93 -7.36 -3.61
N TYR A 17 -0.96 -6.48 -3.36
CA TYR A 17 -1.24 -5.07 -3.11
C TYR A 17 -1.86 -4.43 -4.36
N VAL A 18 -3.06 -3.87 -4.22
CA VAL A 18 -3.83 -3.28 -5.32
C VAL A 18 -3.21 -1.95 -5.73
N ILE A 19 -2.75 -1.86 -6.98
CA ILE A 19 -2.16 -0.64 -7.57
C ILE A 19 -2.98 -0.12 -8.74
N GLU A 20 -3.93 -0.92 -9.22
CA GLU A 20 -4.62 -0.73 -10.48
C GLU A 20 -5.74 0.30 -10.40
N GLY A 21 -6.11 0.74 -9.20
CA GLY A 21 -7.25 1.64 -8.97
C GLY A 21 -7.76 1.59 -7.54
N ILE A 22 -8.93 2.20 -7.33
CA ILE A 22 -9.62 2.24 -6.03
C ILE A 22 -11.08 1.86 -6.19
N TRP A 23 -11.63 1.25 -5.16
CA TRP A 23 -13.07 1.07 -5.04
C TRP A 23 -13.70 2.35 -4.51
N ARG A 24 -14.76 2.82 -5.18
CA ARG A 24 -15.61 3.92 -4.74
C ARG A 24 -17.03 3.42 -4.57
N GLU A 25 -17.64 3.84 -3.47
CA GLU A 25 -19.05 3.61 -3.19
C GLU A 25 -19.84 4.87 -3.54
N ALA A 26 -20.97 4.68 -4.21
CA ALA A 26 -21.95 5.72 -4.47
C ALA A 26 -23.35 5.10 -4.49
N ASP A 27 -24.26 5.67 -3.70
CA ASP A 27 -25.68 5.28 -3.63
C ASP A 27 -25.93 3.78 -3.32
N GLY A 28 -25.05 3.16 -2.54
CA GLY A 28 -25.09 1.75 -2.16
C GLY A 28 -24.40 0.80 -3.13
N ASP A 29 -23.89 1.31 -4.26
CA ASP A 29 -23.20 0.53 -5.28
C ASP A 29 -21.70 0.78 -5.29
N TRP A 30 -20.92 -0.30 -5.45
CA TRP A 30 -19.47 -0.26 -5.52
C TRP A 30 -18.99 -0.29 -6.97
N THR A 31 -18.13 0.65 -7.33
CA THR A 31 -17.48 0.73 -8.64
C THR A 31 -15.98 0.81 -8.50
N PHE A 32 -15.24 0.20 -9.42
CA PHE A 32 -13.79 0.28 -9.46
C PHE A 32 -13.36 1.41 -10.40
N GLU A 33 -12.61 2.37 -9.87
CA GLU A 33 -12.01 3.46 -10.64
C GLU A 33 -10.56 3.11 -10.98
N PRO A 34 -10.24 2.79 -12.25
CA PRO A 34 -8.91 2.37 -12.63
C PRO A 34 -7.93 3.54 -12.73
N PHE A 35 -6.69 3.30 -12.32
CA PHE A 35 -5.58 4.23 -12.49
C PHE A 35 -4.80 3.99 -13.78
N THR A 36 -4.44 5.07 -14.45
CA THR A 36 -3.51 5.02 -15.58
C THR A 36 -2.12 4.58 -15.11
N LYS A 37 -1.32 3.98 -16.01
CA LYS A 37 0.05 3.55 -15.68
C LYS A 37 0.91 4.67 -15.08
N SER A 38 0.76 5.91 -15.55
CA SER A 38 1.52 7.06 -15.01
C SER A 38 1.14 7.39 -13.57
N VAL A 39 -0.15 7.29 -13.22
CA VAL A 39 -0.62 7.44 -11.84
C VAL A 39 -0.04 6.34 -10.96
N GLN A 40 -0.06 5.09 -11.40
CA GLN A 40 0.53 3.98 -10.64
C GLN A 40 2.02 4.19 -10.36
N VAL A 41 2.79 4.59 -11.38
CA VAL A 41 4.23 4.90 -11.22
C VAL A 41 4.44 6.11 -10.31
N SER A 42 3.59 7.12 -10.39
CA SER A 42 3.66 8.29 -9.51
C SER A 42 3.37 7.93 -8.05
N CYS A 43 2.37 7.09 -7.78
CA CYS A 43 2.09 6.56 -6.45
C CYS A 43 3.29 5.77 -5.91
N CYS A 44 3.86 4.90 -6.75
CA CYS A 44 5.05 4.12 -6.41
C CYS A 44 6.22 5.04 -6.02
N GLY A 45 6.53 6.06 -6.83
CA GLY A 45 7.65 6.97 -6.59
C GLY A 45 7.49 7.87 -5.36
N ASN A 46 6.26 8.08 -4.88
CA ASN A 46 5.96 8.86 -3.67
C ASN A 46 5.72 7.98 -2.42
N SER A 47 5.77 6.67 -2.57
CA SER A 47 5.57 5.74 -1.44
C SER A 47 6.86 5.53 -0.63
N VAL A 48 6.77 4.72 0.43
CA VAL A 48 7.90 4.32 1.27
C VAL A 48 7.95 2.80 1.32
N CYS A 49 9.16 2.23 1.41
CA CYS A 49 9.36 0.80 1.61
C CYS A 49 8.61 0.30 2.86
N PRO A 50 7.64 -0.62 2.73
CA PRO A 50 6.79 -1.07 3.85
C PRO A 50 7.59 -1.66 5.02
N ASP A 51 8.62 -2.46 4.74
CA ASP A 51 9.43 -3.10 5.78
C ASP A 51 10.21 -2.08 6.60
N LEU A 52 10.75 -1.05 5.94
CA LEU A 52 11.44 0.04 6.61
C LEU A 52 10.46 0.87 7.45
N ALA A 53 9.30 1.21 6.88
CA ALA A 53 8.26 1.95 7.60
C ALA A 53 7.78 1.19 8.84
N ALA A 54 7.58 -0.13 8.73
CA ALA A 54 7.19 -1.00 9.83
C ALA A 54 8.27 -1.07 10.93
N ALA A 55 9.55 -1.16 10.56
CA ALA A 55 10.65 -1.16 11.54
C ALA A 55 10.72 0.16 12.32
N LEU A 56 10.59 1.29 11.62
CA LEU A 56 10.57 2.62 12.24
C LEU A 56 9.36 2.80 13.17
N ALA A 57 8.17 2.38 12.73
CA ALA A 57 6.97 2.45 13.56
C ALA A 57 7.11 1.60 14.83
N ARG A 58 7.60 0.36 14.74
CA ARG A 58 7.84 -0.49 15.93
C ARG A 58 8.81 0.14 16.91
N ALA A 59 9.90 0.74 16.42
CA ALA A 59 10.92 1.35 17.26
C ALA A 59 10.41 2.61 17.99
N ASN A 60 9.57 3.42 17.35
CA ASN A 60 9.18 4.74 17.87
C ASN A 60 7.77 4.78 18.49
N CYS A 61 6.89 3.87 18.09
CA CYS A 61 5.46 3.89 18.45
C CYS A 61 5.04 2.71 19.32
N ALA A 62 5.97 2.08 20.05
CA ALA A 62 5.66 0.94 20.93
C ALA A 62 4.57 1.25 21.97
N HIS A 63 4.43 2.51 22.38
CA HIS A 63 3.39 2.99 23.30
C HIS A 63 1.96 2.98 22.71
N LEU A 64 1.83 2.88 21.38
CA LEU A 64 0.54 2.77 20.68
C LEU A 64 0.19 1.32 20.32
N ALA A 65 1.11 0.38 20.53
CA ALA A 65 0.88 -1.01 20.18
C ALA A 65 -0.19 -1.60 21.11
N GLU A 66 -1.32 -2.05 20.54
CA GLU A 66 -2.26 -2.91 21.25
C GLU A 66 -1.60 -4.26 21.49
N GLN A 67 -1.62 -4.72 22.74
CA GLN A 67 -1.13 -6.05 23.06
C GLN A 67 -2.22 -7.06 22.70
N GLU A 68 -1.93 -7.99 21.78
CA GLU A 68 -2.76 -9.17 21.63
C GLU A 68 -2.75 -9.94 22.95
N VAL A 69 -3.90 -10.00 23.62
CA VAL A 69 -4.09 -10.89 24.75
C VAL A 69 -4.09 -12.31 24.19
N ALA A 70 -3.04 -13.07 24.47
CA ALA A 70 -2.98 -14.48 24.12
C ALA A 70 -4.18 -15.21 24.74
N ALA A 71 -5.02 -15.82 23.88
CA ALA A 71 -6.18 -16.61 24.26
C ALA A 71 -5.79 -17.99 24.82
#